data_AF-A0A177P3N0-F1
#
_entry.id   AF-A0A177P3N0-F1
#
_cell.length_a   1.000
_cell.length_b   1.000
_cell.length_c   1.000
_cell.angle_alpha   90.00
_cell.angle_beta   90.00
_cell.angle_gamma   90.00
#
_symmetry.space_group_name_H-M   'P 1'
#
loop_
_entity.id
_entity.type
_entity.pdbx_description
1 polymer ?
#
loop_
_entity_poly.entity_id
_entity_poly.type
_entity_poly.pdbx_seq_one_letter_code
_entity_poly.pdbx_strand_id
1 'polypeptide(L)' 'MSDAYIIELGEEAVGVIARDAKGYRFYAAKQSFRPLEGRLFQSAENARSAALELRREAPPRLSALTSLALVAEQGRG' A
#
# COMPACT_ATOMS: atom_id res chain seq x y z
N MET A 1 -18.15 -16.78 4.99
CA MET A 1 -17.42 -16.35 3.78
C MET A 1 -16.91 -14.96 4.05
N SER A 2 -15.60 -14.76 4.04
CA SER A 2 -15.02 -13.42 4.16
C SER A 2 -14.95 -12.82 2.77
N ASP A 3 -15.78 -11.83 2.48
CA ASP A 3 -15.72 -11.11 1.22
C ASP A 3 -14.45 -10.25 1.20
N ALA A 4 -13.54 -10.51 0.26
CA ALA A 4 -12.33 -9.73 0.06
C ALA A 4 -12.41 -8.97 -1.26
N TYR A 5 -12.07 -7.69 -1.23
CA TYR A 5 -12.16 -6.77 -2.37
C TYR A 5 -10.79 -6.17 -2.65
N ILE A 6 -10.33 -6.23 -3.90
CA ILE A 6 -9.09 -5.58 -4.31
C ILE A 6 -9.38 -4.09 -4.49
N ILE A 7 -8.47 -3.24 -4.01
CA ILE A 7 -8.51 -1.80 -4.22
C ILE A 7 -7.50 -1.44 -5.29
N GLU A 8 -8.03 -0.97 -6.42
CA GLU A 8 -7.27 -0.53 -7.57
C GLU A 8 -7.38 0.99 -7.71
N LEU A 9 -6.24 1.64 -7.92
CA LEU A 9 -6.16 3.08 -8.20
C LEU A 9 -5.49 3.26 -9.57
N GLY A 10 -6.30 3.51 -10.61
CA GLY A 10 -5.82 3.46 -12.00
C GLY A 10 -5.56 2.01 -12.40
N GLU A 11 -4.39 1.74 -12.98
CA GLU A 11 -3.97 0.40 -13.43
C GLU A 11 -3.21 -0.40 -12.35
N GLU A 12 -3.18 0.08 -11.10
CA GLU A 12 -2.41 -0.55 -10.02
C GLU A 12 -3.29 -1.00 -8.86
N ALA A 13 -3.13 -2.27 -8.47
CA ALA A 13 -3.65 -2.79 -7.21
C ALA A 13 -2.80 -2.26 -6.04
N VAL A 14 -3.43 -1.46 -5.17
CA VAL A 14 -2.75 -0.78 -4.06
C VAL A 14 -2.95 -1.49 -2.72
N GLY A 15 -4.01 -2.29 -2.61
CA GLY A 15 -4.31 -3.06 -1.42
C GLY A 15 -5.51 -3.98 -1.59
N VAL A 16 -5.80 -4.74 -0.55
CA VAL A 16 -7.00 -5.57 -0.45
C VAL A 16 -7.74 -5.20 0.81
N ILE A 17 -9.06 -5.23 0.75
CA ILE A 17 -9.93 -5.07 1.90
C ILE A 17 -10.57 -6.39 2.21
N ALA A 18 -10.48 -6.87 3.44
CA ALA A 18 -11.29 -7.98 3.91
C ALA A 18 -12.48 -7.47 4.71
N ARG A 19 -13.67 -7.97 4.40
CA ARG A 19 -14.85 -7.80 5.24
C ARG A 19 -14.69 -8.63 6.50
N ASP A 20 -14.81 -7.95 7.64
CA ASP A 20 -14.74 -8.48 8.99
C ASP A 20 -16.07 -8.22 9.72
N ALA A 21 -16.31 -8.90 10.85
CA ALA A 21 -17.51 -8.70 11.65
C ALA A 21 -17.69 -7.25 12.13
N LYS A 22 -16.60 -6.48 12.23
CA LYS A 22 -16.59 -5.09 12.70
C LYS A 22 -16.49 -4.05 11.58
N GLY A 23 -16.43 -4.46 10.30
CA GLY A 23 -16.30 -3.55 9.17
C GLY A 23 -15.35 -4.07 8.09
N TYR A 24 -14.51 -3.20 7.56
CA TYR A 24 -13.64 -3.46 6.42
C TYR A 24 -12.18 -3.20 6.78
N ARG A 25 -11.35 -4.25 6.86
CA ARG A 25 -9.93 -4.12 7.17
C ARG A 25 -9.10 -3.97 5.91
N PHE A 26 -8.29 -2.92 5.84
CA PHE A 26 -7.37 -2.69 4.73
C PHE A 26 -6.04 -3.42 4.94
N TYR A 27 -5.51 -4.03 3.89
CA TYR A 27 -4.18 -4.64 3.83
C TYR A 27 -3.42 -4.05 2.64
N ALA A 28 -2.26 -3.48 2.93
CA ALA A 28 -1.47 -2.80 1.92
C ALA A 28 -0.76 -3.82 1.01
N ALA A 29 -0.93 -3.68 -0.31
CA ALA A 29 -0.17 -4.47 -1.28
C ALA A 29 1.18 -3.83 -1.61
N LYS A 30 1.31 -2.51 -1.40
CA LYS A 30 2.54 -1.74 -1.66
C LYS A 30 2.98 -0.95 -0.44
N GLN A 31 4.28 -0.72 -0.33
CA GLN A 31 4.87 -0.05 0.83
C GLN A 31 4.36 1.40 1.02
N SER A 32 4.03 2.09 -0.07
CA SER A 32 3.41 3.42 -0.04
C SER A 32 2.06 3.47 0.69
N PHE A 33 1.38 2.32 0.84
CA PHE A 33 0.07 2.21 1.49
C PHE A 33 0.13 1.56 2.88
N ARG A 34 1.32 1.26 3.40
CA ARG A 34 1.53 0.78 4.77
C ARG A 34 0.84 1.63 5.86
N PRO A 35 0.72 2.97 5.73
CA PRO A 35 -0.05 3.78 6.68
C PRO A 35 -1.53 3.37 6.84
N LEU A 36 -2.11 2.66 5.87
CA LEU A 36 -3.48 2.15 5.93
C LEU A 36 -3.57 0.69 6.35
N GLU A 37 -2.44 0.00 6.49
CA GLU A 37 -2.40 -1.42 6.84
C GLU A 37 -3.04 -1.69 8.20
N GLY A 38 -3.96 -2.65 8.24
CA GLY A 38 -4.69 -3.04 9.44
C GLY A 38 -5.79 -2.08 9.88
N ARG A 39 -5.92 -0.90 9.26
CA ARG A 39 -6.99 0.07 9.58
C ARG A 39 -8.36 -0.52 9.25
N LEU A 40 -9.31 -0.30 10.15
CA LEU A 40 -10.71 -0.68 9.99
C LEU A 40 -11.50 0.52 9.46
N PHE A 41 -12.26 0.28 8.42
CA PHE A 41 -13.16 1.23 7.79
C PHE A 41 -14.60 0.75 7.90
N GLN A 42 -15.54 1.70 7.91
CA GLN A 42 -16.96 1.40 7.96
C GLN A 42 -17.49 0.86 6.63
N SER A 43 -16.84 1.23 5.51
CA SER A 43 -17.19 0.82 4.15
C SER A 43 -15.92 0.69 3.28
N ALA A 44 -15.99 -0.14 2.24
CA ALA A 44 -14.92 -0.27 1.24
C ALA A 44 -14.61 1.07 0.53
N GLU A 45 -15.63 1.91 0.32
CA GLU A 45 -15.46 3.24 -0.28
C GLU A 45 -14.60 4.17 0.57
N ASN A 46 -14.79 4.19 1.90
CA ASN A 46 -13.97 5.01 2.80
C ASN A 46 -12.51 4.57 2.77
N ALA A 47 -12.26 3.27 2.69
CA ALA A 47 -10.90 2.74 2.56
C ALA A 47 -10.27 3.12 1.21
N ARG A 48 -11.03 3.08 0.11
CA ARG A 48 -10.59 3.55 -1.20
C ARG A 48 -10.26 5.04 -1.18
N SER A 49 -11.13 5.88 -0.60
CA SER A 49 -10.86 7.31 -0.46
C SER A 49 -9.59 7.57 0.36
N ALA A 50 -9.41 6.87 1.49
CA ALA A 50 -8.18 7.00 2.28
C ALA A 50 -6.92 6.61 1.48
N ALA A 51 -7.00 5.57 0.64
CA ALA A 51 -5.92 5.18 -0.26
C ALA A 51 -5.65 6.25 -1.33
N LEU A 52 -6.71 6.85 -1.89
CA LEU A 52 -6.57 7.93 -2.87
C LEU A 52 -5.89 9.17 -2.26
N GLU A 53 -6.31 9.58 -1.06
CA GLU A 53 -5.69 10.70 -0.34
C GLU A 53 -4.21 10.42 -0.07
N LEU A 54 -3.88 9.23 0.46
CA LEU A 54 -2.49 8.87 0.72
C LEU A 54 -1.63 8.86 -0.55
N ARG A 55 -2.19 8.45 -1.70
CA ARG A 55 -1.50 8.50 -2.99
C ARG A 55 -1.24 9.95 -3.44
N ARG A 56 -2.12 10.89 -3.11
CA ARG A 56 -1.95 12.32 -3.42
C ARG A 56 -0.93 12.98 -2.50
N GLU A 57 -0.88 12.55 -1.23
CA GLU A 57 0.03 13.06 -0.22
C GLU A 57 1.44 12.49 -0.35
N ALA A 58 1.58 11.27 -0.90
CA ALA A 58 2.87 10.70 -1.19
C ALA A 58 3.53 11.48 -2.35
N PRO A 59 4.65 12.19 -2.12
CA PRO A 59 5.40 12.73 -3.24
C PRO A 59 5.80 11.55 -4.16
N PRO A 60 5.85 11.72 -5.48
CA PRO A 60 6.33 10.69 -6.39
C PRO A 60 7.79 10.39 -6.01
N ARG A 61 7.99 9.39 -5.15
CA ARG A 61 9.32 8.92 -4.81
C ARG A 61 9.88 8.23 -6.04
N LEU A 62 10.59 9.00 -6.84
CA LEU A 62 11.71 8.54 -7.66
C LEU A 62 12.69 7.79 -6.74
N SER A 63 12.39 6.56 -6.39
CA SER A 63 13.23 5.74 -5.50
C SER A 63 13.06 4.25 -5.83
N ALA A 64 13.36 3.91 -7.08
CA ALA A 64 14.03 2.66 -7.42
C ALA A 64 15.53 2.90 -7.70
N LEU A 65 16.13 3.91 -7.05
CA LEU A 65 17.59 4.11 -7.00
C LEU A 65 18.20 3.59 -5.69
N THR A 66 17.63 2.54 -5.11
CA THR A 66 18.22 1.82 -3.97
C THR A 66 18.27 0.32 -4.26
N SER A 67 18.76 -0.02 -5.46
CA SER A 67 19.28 -1.37 -5.77
C SER A 67 20.73 -1.33 -6.27
N LEU A 68 21.41 -0.18 -6.19
CA LEU A 68 22.79 0.02 -6.67
C LEU A 68 23.70 0.70 -5.62
N ALA A 69 23.45 0.43 -4.33
CA ALA A 69 24.36 0.78 -3.23
C ALA A 69 24.73 -0.45 -2.39
N LEU A 70 24.74 -1.64 -3.01
CA LEU A 70 25.24 -2.89 -2.43
C LEU A 70 26.25 -3.58 -3.37
N VAL A 71 27.15 -2.85 -4.01
CA VAL A 71 28.45 -3.36 -4.52
C VAL A 71 29.41 -2.17 -4.60
N ALA A 72 30.06 -1.81 -3.50
CA ALA A 72 31.21 -0.91 -3.56
C ALA A 72 32.20 -1.08 -2.39
N GLU A 73 32.35 -2.27 -1.80
CA GLU A 73 33.43 -2.53 -0.84
C GLU A 73 33.90 -4.00 -0.91
N GLN A 74 34.60 -4.35 -1.97
CA GLN A 74 35.63 -5.41 -1.90
C GLN A 74 36.60 -5.22 -3.06
N GLY A 75 37.50 -4.29 -2.85
CA GLY A 75 38.65 -4.04 -3.69
C GLY A 75 39.70 -3.34 -2.85
N ARG A 76 40.42 -4.12 -2.02
CA ARG A 76 41.79 -3.82 -1.55
C ARG A 76 42.29 -4.95 -0.65
N GLY A 77 43.38 -5.58 -1.06
CA GLY A 77 44.20 -6.48 -0.24
C GLY A 77 44.71 -7.65 -1.05
#